data_AF-W1QDZ7-F1
#
_entry.id   AF-W1QDZ7-F1
#
_cell.length_a   1.000
_cell.length_b   1.000
_cell.length_c   1.000
_cell.angle_alpha   90.00
_cell.angle_beta   90.00
_cell.angle_gamma   90.00
#
_symmetry.space_group_name_H-M   'P 1'
#
loop_
_entity.id
_entity.type
_entity.pdbx_description
1 polymer ?
#
loop_
_entity_poly.entity_id
_entity_poly.type
_entity_poly.pdbx_seq_one_letter_code
_entity_poly.pdbx_strand_id
1 'polypeptide(L)'
;MLRPFQDLPAPRHIVQDEDLLLEKEPIIPTITVDHHIHTQNTYFIAVPEVLRTIYDALLQLAPSKVVSTIKVSFPELEEQDEAEEFDDDEQLYKSSKAVLAQQDSKTIELHQTTLNNQNINFLLVPVFKTKLIYNLVASTLFQHFGISKLLCFATSELSGLHTLNKLVSQNYKLPEKQLLLKQVPDMQPPNFITGAAGALVSHANIYNVEVAAIAVSAEGAFQLDMEKFDIAGLVDLAVVVDDYLDLKGDYVHILKELAKVKKASSGSNALYI
;
A
#
# COMPACT_ATOMS: atom_id res chain seq x y z
N MET A 1 -30.10 -45.39 -42.53
CA MET A 1 -30.16 -44.00 -43.06
C MET A 1 -29.60 -43.07 -41.99
N LEU A 2 -28.33 -42.71 -42.11
CA LEU A 2 -27.65 -41.73 -41.25
C LEU A 2 -27.84 -40.34 -41.86
N ARG A 3 -28.13 -39.33 -41.03
CA ARG A 3 -28.19 -37.92 -41.47
C ARG A 3 -26.76 -37.46 -41.81
N PRO A 4 -26.54 -36.70 -42.88
CA PRO A 4 -25.24 -36.13 -43.15
C PRO A 4 -24.97 -34.99 -42.15
N PHE A 5 -23.96 -35.18 -41.30
CA PHE A 5 -23.36 -34.08 -40.55
C PHE A 5 -22.68 -33.16 -41.56
N GLN A 6 -23.10 -31.90 -41.62
CA GLN A 6 -22.41 -30.85 -42.37
C GLN A 6 -21.19 -30.41 -41.55
N ASP A 7 -20.00 -30.87 -41.94
CA ASP A 7 -18.71 -30.30 -41.51
C ASP A 7 -18.47 -28.97 -42.24
N LEU A 8 -19.27 -27.96 -41.93
CA LEU A 8 -18.92 -26.59 -42.24
C LEU A 8 -18.44 -25.94 -40.94
N PRO A 9 -17.15 -25.54 -40.85
CA PRO A 9 -16.71 -24.74 -39.72
C PRO A 9 -17.53 -23.45 -39.70
N ALA A 10 -18.02 -23.07 -38.51
CA ALA A 10 -18.65 -21.77 -38.33
C ALA A 10 -17.71 -20.67 -38.87
N PRO A 11 -18.23 -19.67 -39.60
CA PRO A 11 -17.39 -18.59 -40.10
C PRO A 11 -16.70 -17.96 -38.90
N ARG A 12 -15.38 -18.13 -38.81
CA ARG A 12 -14.58 -17.32 -37.89
C ARG A 12 -14.83 -15.90 -38.33
N HIS A 13 -15.25 -15.03 -37.41
CA HIS A 13 -15.20 -13.60 -37.65
C HIS A 13 -13.80 -13.32 -38.21
N ILE A 14 -13.73 -12.90 -39.47
CA ILE A 14 -12.55 -12.21 -39.97
C ILE A 14 -12.58 -10.95 -39.12
N VAL A 15 -11.75 -10.91 -38.08
CA VAL A 15 -11.38 -9.65 -37.44
C VAL A 15 -10.72 -8.91 -38.58
N GLN A 16 -11.51 -8.08 -39.26
CA GLN A 16 -10.96 -7.06 -40.11
C GLN A 16 -10.12 -6.24 -39.15
N ASP A 17 -8.82 -6.21 -39.40
CA ASP A 17 -7.90 -5.23 -38.84
C ASP A 17 -8.37 -3.85 -39.37
N GLU A 18 -9.54 -3.41 -38.90
CA GLU A 18 -9.85 -2.00 -38.82
C GLU A 18 -8.81 -1.47 -37.86
N ASP A 19 -7.81 -0.82 -38.45
CA ASP A 19 -6.86 0.06 -37.81
C ASP A 19 -7.22 0.33 -36.35
N LEU A 20 -6.58 -0.41 -35.43
CA LEU A 20 -6.55 -0.11 -33.99
C LEU A 20 -5.80 1.21 -33.80
N LEU A 21 -6.34 2.28 -34.38
CA LEU A 21 -5.91 3.64 -34.23
C LEU A 21 -6.31 4.06 -32.82
N LEU A 22 -5.28 4.04 -31.97
CA LEU A 22 -5.20 4.73 -30.69
C LEU A 22 -6.09 4.11 -29.61
N GLU A 23 -5.60 3.04 -28.98
CA GLU A 23 -5.82 2.90 -27.54
C GLU A 23 -5.34 4.22 -26.91
N LYS A 24 -6.29 5.10 -26.54
CA LYS A 24 -6.01 6.39 -25.88
C LYS A 24 -4.99 6.11 -24.76
N GLU A 25 -3.84 6.79 -24.79
CA GLU A 25 -2.76 6.56 -23.84
C GLU A 25 -3.31 6.56 -22.40
N PRO A 26 -2.90 5.61 -21.54
CA PRO A 26 -3.37 5.58 -20.17
C PRO A 26 -2.99 6.88 -19.47
N ILE A 27 -3.92 7.47 -18.72
CA ILE A 27 -3.64 8.67 -17.93
C ILE A 27 -2.69 8.27 -16.79
N ILE A 28 -1.44 8.68 -16.90
CA ILE A 28 -0.41 8.43 -15.88
C ILE A 28 -0.44 9.59 -14.89
N PRO A 29 -0.59 9.34 -13.58
CA PRO A 29 -0.54 10.40 -12.58
C PRO A 29 0.89 10.94 -12.42
N THR A 30 0.99 12.23 -12.19
CA THR A 30 2.22 12.92 -11.81
C THR A 30 2.36 12.87 -10.29
N ILE A 31 3.53 12.45 -9.82
CA ILE A 31 3.89 12.47 -8.40
C ILE A 31 4.92 13.56 -8.18
N THR A 32 4.59 14.52 -7.31
CA THR A 32 5.49 15.59 -6.91
C THR A 32 5.86 15.48 -5.44
N VAL A 33 7.09 15.85 -5.11
CA VAL A 33 7.58 15.87 -3.73
C VAL A 33 7.97 17.29 -3.38
N ASP A 34 7.38 17.82 -2.32
CA ASP A 34 7.75 19.09 -1.72
C ASP A 34 8.53 18.83 -0.43
N HIS A 35 9.78 19.29 -0.37
CA HIS A 35 10.67 19.09 0.78
C HIS A 35 10.64 20.32 1.67
N HIS A 36 10.02 20.19 2.84
CA HIS A 36 10.02 21.25 3.87
C HIS A 36 11.32 21.24 4.68
N ILE A 37 11.93 20.07 4.87
CA ILE A 37 13.17 19.89 5.63
C ILE A 37 14.06 18.84 4.94
N HIS A 38 15.29 19.21 4.59
CA HIS A 38 16.27 18.25 4.06
C HIS A 38 16.82 17.35 5.17
N THR A 39 16.68 16.04 5.00
CA THR A 39 17.29 15.04 5.89
C THR A 39 18.08 14.03 5.09
N GLN A 40 19.27 13.67 5.60
CA GLN A 40 20.14 12.66 5.01
C GLN A 40 19.91 11.31 5.69
N ASN A 41 19.92 10.23 4.90
CA ASN A 41 19.93 8.83 5.32
C ASN A 41 18.96 8.48 6.44
N THR A 42 17.74 8.15 6.05
CA THR A 42 16.64 7.96 7.00
C THR A 42 16.19 6.52 7.05
N TYR A 43 16.00 6.04 8.28
CA TYR A 43 15.24 4.84 8.50
C TYR A 43 13.78 5.18 8.20
N PHE A 44 13.20 4.47 7.23
CA PHE A 44 11.87 4.70 6.71
C PHE A 44 10.87 3.65 7.20
N ILE A 45 9.68 4.10 7.59
CA ILE A 45 8.55 3.25 7.96
C ILE A 45 7.35 3.56 7.06
N ALA A 46 6.85 2.57 6.35
CA ALA A 46 5.67 2.73 5.51
C ALA A 46 4.50 1.91 6.06
N VAL A 47 3.42 2.61 6.42
CA VAL A 47 2.21 1.99 6.98
C VAL A 47 1.08 2.10 5.95
N PRO A 48 0.41 1.02 5.54
CA PRO A 48 -0.77 1.12 4.69
C PRO A 48 -1.97 1.65 5.48
N GLU A 49 -2.90 2.33 4.81
CA GLU A 49 -4.13 2.91 5.41
C GLU A 49 -4.92 1.90 6.27
N VAL A 50 -5.02 0.64 5.83
CA VAL A 50 -5.69 -0.43 6.57
C VAL A 50 -5.12 -0.61 7.98
N LEU A 51 -3.80 -0.43 8.14
CA LEU A 51 -3.08 -0.49 9.41
C LEU A 51 -2.85 0.89 10.03
N ARG A 52 -3.68 1.90 9.71
CA ARG A 52 -3.54 3.27 10.24
C ARG A 52 -3.36 3.36 11.76
N THR A 53 -3.93 2.44 12.53
CA THR A 53 -3.75 2.42 13.99
C THR A 53 -2.27 2.29 14.42
N ILE A 54 -1.44 1.61 13.63
CA ILE A 54 0.03 1.53 13.82
C ILE A 54 0.66 2.92 13.63
N TYR A 55 0.24 3.62 12.58
CA TYR A 55 0.72 4.98 12.26
C TYR A 55 0.27 6.01 13.30
N ASP A 56 -1.01 6.00 13.70
CA ASP A 56 -1.55 6.90 14.71
C ASP A 56 -0.86 6.70 16.07
N ALA A 57 -0.51 5.45 16.42
CA ALA A 57 0.26 5.16 17.63
C ALA A 57 1.69 5.74 17.57
N LEU A 58 2.34 5.74 16.39
CA LEU A 58 3.67 6.34 16.20
C LEU A 58 3.60 7.87 16.34
N LEU A 59 2.54 8.48 15.80
CA LEU A 59 2.29 9.92 15.95
C LEU A 59 2.10 10.34 17.41
N GLN A 60 1.43 9.52 18.22
CA GLN A 60 1.19 9.82 19.64
C GLN A 60 2.39 9.55 20.53
N LEU A 61 3.27 8.62 20.15
CA LEU A 61 4.40 8.20 20.98
C LEU A 61 5.43 9.31 21.17
N ALA A 62 5.74 10.07 20.11
CA ALA A 62 6.77 11.09 20.14
C ALA A 62 6.41 12.28 19.25
N PRO A 63 6.84 13.51 19.61
CA PRO A 63 6.67 14.67 18.75
C PRO A 63 7.23 14.40 17.36
N SER A 64 6.38 14.58 16.35
CA SER A 64 6.76 14.44 14.95
C SER A 64 6.55 15.76 14.21
N LYS A 65 7.32 15.95 13.15
CA LYS A 65 7.21 17.11 12.25
C LYS A 65 7.02 16.62 10.82
N VAL A 66 6.20 17.31 10.04
CA VAL A 66 6.09 17.05 8.61
C VAL A 66 7.34 17.57 7.93
N VAL A 67 8.10 16.70 7.28
CA VAL A 67 9.37 17.03 6.60
C VAL A 67 9.23 17.09 5.09
N SER A 68 8.24 16.40 4.53
CA SER A 68 7.94 16.45 3.10
C SER A 68 6.48 16.12 2.85
N THR A 69 5.98 16.58 1.71
CA THR A 69 4.62 16.30 1.24
C THR A 69 4.73 15.69 -0.15
N ILE A 70 4.10 14.53 -0.35
CA ILE A 70 4.07 13.83 -1.64
C ILE A 70 2.66 13.97 -2.20
N LYS A 71 2.52 14.58 -3.37
CA LYS A 71 1.23 14.81 -4.01
C LYS A 71 1.10 13.92 -5.23
N VAL A 72 0.04 13.11 -5.26
CA VAL A 72 -0.41 12.38 -6.44
C VAL A 72 -1.47 13.22 -7.11
N SER A 73 -1.22 13.63 -8.35
CA SER A 73 -2.12 14.46 -9.15
C SER A 73 -2.24 13.92 -10.56
N PHE A 74 -3.41 14.05 -11.16
CA PHE A 74 -3.63 13.70 -12.56
C PHE A 74 -3.58 14.96 -13.41
N PRO A 75 -3.15 14.88 -14.68
CA PRO A 75 -3.33 15.98 -15.61
C PRO A 75 -4.82 16.34 -15.69
N GLU A 76 -5.13 17.63 -15.77
CA GLU A 76 -6.49 18.10 -16.00
C GLU A 76 -6.95 17.48 -17.33
N LEU A 77 -8.01 16.68 -17.29
CA LEU A 77 -8.67 16.21 -18.50
C LEU A 77 -9.38 17.44 -19.06
N GLU A 78 -8.80 18.06 -20.10
CA GLU A 78 -9.46 19.15 -20.81
C GLU A 78 -10.86 18.67 -21.22
N GLU A 79 -11.89 19.39 -20.77
CA GLU A 79 -13.22 19.31 -21.36
C GLU A 79 -13.04 19.76 -22.80
N GLN A 80 -12.94 18.82 -23.75
CA GLN A 80 -13.01 19.17 -25.16
C GLN A 80 -14.34 19.89 -25.37
N ASP A 81 -14.24 21.15 -25.84
CA ASP A 81 -15.38 22.01 -26.16
C ASP A 81 -16.47 21.25 -26.91
N GLU A 82 -17.71 21.47 -26.47
CA GLU A 82 -18.97 20.86 -26.87
C GLU A 82 -19.30 20.99 -28.38
N ALA A 83 -18.53 20.34 -29.25
CA ALA A 83 -18.82 20.25 -30.68
C ALA A 83 -18.73 18.83 -31.25
N GLU A 84 -18.42 17.82 -30.44
CA GLU A 84 -18.56 16.41 -30.81
C GLU A 84 -20.01 15.96 -30.56
N GLU A 85 -20.58 15.18 -31.48
CA GLU A 85 -21.92 14.60 -31.38
C GLU A 85 -22.17 14.06 -29.97
N PHE A 86 -23.32 14.41 -29.40
CA PHE A 86 -23.71 14.03 -28.04
C PHE A 86 -23.91 12.51 -27.97
N ASP A 87 -22.84 11.78 -27.64
CA ASP A 87 -22.85 10.35 -27.36
C ASP A 87 -22.90 10.14 -25.83
N ASP A 88 -24.07 9.74 -25.35
CA ASP A 88 -24.35 9.49 -23.93
C ASP A 88 -23.38 8.45 -23.32
N ASP A 89 -22.93 7.46 -24.11
CA ASP A 89 -22.03 6.42 -23.63
C ASP A 89 -20.61 6.97 -23.42
N GLU A 90 -20.10 7.83 -24.32
CA GLU A 90 -18.76 8.42 -24.17
C GLU A 90 -18.70 9.41 -22.97
N GLN A 91 -19.78 10.15 -22.70
CA GLN A 91 -19.87 11.00 -21.51
C GLN A 91 -19.86 10.20 -20.19
N LEU A 92 -20.48 9.03 -20.16
CA LEU A 92 -20.44 8.14 -19.00
C LEU A 92 -19.00 7.64 -18.74
N TYR A 93 -18.24 7.32 -19.79
CA TYR A 93 -16.84 6.91 -19.64
C TYR A 93 -15.92 8.08 -19.24
N LYS A 94 -16.07 9.27 -19.84
CA LYS A 94 -15.29 10.48 -19.48
C LYS A 94 -15.53 10.86 -18.01
N SER A 95 -16.78 10.85 -17.57
CA SER A 95 -17.13 11.12 -16.16
C SER A 95 -16.57 10.06 -15.21
N SER A 96 -16.59 8.77 -15.57
CA SER A 96 -15.99 7.72 -14.73
C SER A 96 -14.47 7.88 -14.53
N LYS A 97 -13.73 8.29 -15.58
CA LYS A 97 -12.28 8.51 -15.51
C LYS A 97 -11.92 9.75 -14.70
N ALA A 98 -12.66 10.84 -14.89
CA ALA A 98 -12.48 12.05 -14.09
C ALA A 98 -12.75 11.80 -12.60
N VAL A 99 -13.80 11.02 -12.28
CA VAL A 99 -14.12 10.62 -10.91
C VAL A 99 -13.01 9.74 -10.30
N LEU A 100 -12.48 8.77 -11.05
CA LEU A 100 -11.34 7.96 -10.59
C LEU A 100 -10.09 8.80 -10.33
N ALA A 101 -9.77 9.73 -11.24
CA ALA A 101 -8.64 10.65 -11.09
C ALA A 101 -8.78 11.56 -9.86
N GLN A 102 -9.99 12.06 -9.58
CA GLN A 102 -10.27 12.84 -8.38
C GLN A 102 -10.13 12.00 -7.10
N GLN A 103 -10.62 10.75 -7.11
CA GLN A 103 -10.53 9.85 -5.95
C GLN A 103 -9.09 9.44 -5.61
N ASP A 104 -8.25 9.25 -6.64
CA ASP A 104 -6.86 8.86 -6.49
C ASP A 104 -5.90 10.06 -6.32
N SER A 105 -6.38 11.29 -6.53
CA SER A 105 -5.62 12.51 -6.22
C SER A 105 -5.51 12.68 -4.71
N LYS A 106 -4.32 12.45 -4.16
CA LYS A 106 -4.08 12.42 -2.71
C LYS A 106 -2.78 13.08 -2.32
N THR A 107 -2.78 13.61 -1.11
CA THR A 107 -1.60 14.17 -0.44
C THR A 107 -1.15 13.21 0.65
N ILE A 108 0.13 12.87 0.65
CA ILE A 108 0.76 12.00 1.65
C ILE A 108 1.77 12.84 2.42
N GLU A 109 1.61 12.91 3.74
CA GLU A 109 2.54 13.61 4.62
C GLU A 109 3.62 12.65 5.10
N LEU A 110 4.89 13.07 4.96
CA LEU A 110 6.02 12.39 5.54
C LEU A 110 6.36 13.01 6.88
N HIS A 111 6.20 12.25 7.95
CA HIS A 111 6.53 12.67 9.30
C HIS A 111 7.93 12.20 9.64
N GLN A 112 8.66 13.01 10.40
CA GLN A 112 9.90 12.63 11.02
C GLN A 112 9.78 12.72 12.53
N THR A 113 10.23 11.68 13.21
CA THR A 113 10.49 11.68 14.64
C THR A 113 11.96 11.32 14.92
N THR A 114 12.45 11.64 16.11
CA THR A 114 13.76 11.23 16.57
C THR A 114 13.58 10.27 17.74
N LEU A 115 13.93 9.00 17.53
CA LEU A 115 13.85 7.93 18.54
C LEU A 115 15.23 7.31 18.69
N ASN A 116 15.70 7.15 19.93
CA ASN A 116 17.00 6.53 20.24
C ASN A 116 18.18 7.11 19.43
N ASN A 117 18.21 8.45 19.29
CA ASN A 117 19.18 9.21 18.48
C ASN A 117 19.19 8.87 16.98
N GLN A 118 18.13 8.25 16.47
CA GLN A 118 17.93 7.96 15.05
C GLN A 118 16.74 8.76 14.52
N ASN A 119 16.90 9.34 13.32
CA ASN A 119 15.81 9.99 12.62
C ASN A 119 15.01 8.91 11.88
N ILE A 120 13.74 8.82 12.22
CA ILE A 120 12.80 7.88 11.63
C ILE A 120 11.77 8.68 10.85
N ASN A 121 11.74 8.42 9.56
CA ASN A 121 10.74 8.96 8.65
C ASN A 121 9.62 7.94 8.51
N PHE A 122 8.37 8.37 8.64
CA PHE A 122 7.23 7.48 8.52
C PHE A 122 6.06 8.15 7.83
N LEU A 123 5.33 7.38 7.01
CA LEU A 123 4.17 7.85 6.28
C LEU A 123 3.03 6.82 6.32
N LEU A 124 1.83 7.33 6.08
CA LEU A 124 0.64 6.54 5.83
C LEU A 124 0.42 6.48 4.31
N VAL A 125 0.46 5.28 3.72
CA VAL A 125 0.17 5.09 2.29
C VAL A 125 -1.34 4.91 2.12
N PRO A 126 -2.03 5.85 1.45
CA PRO A 126 -3.46 5.76 1.27
C PRO A 126 -3.83 4.63 0.28
N VAL A 127 -5.10 4.24 0.31
CA VAL A 127 -5.66 3.32 -0.68
C VAL A 127 -5.77 4.02 -2.03
N PHE A 128 -5.22 3.43 -3.10
CA PHE A 128 -5.44 3.90 -4.47
C PHE A 128 -6.26 2.86 -5.25
N LYS A 129 -7.23 3.33 -6.03
CA LYS A 129 -7.97 2.51 -6.98
C LYS A 129 -7.04 2.07 -8.12
N THR A 130 -6.24 3.01 -8.61
CA THR A 130 -5.21 2.76 -9.63
C THR A 130 -3.96 2.18 -8.97
N LYS A 131 -3.80 0.86 -9.04
CA LYS A 131 -2.70 0.13 -8.37
C LYS A 131 -1.30 0.49 -8.88
N LEU A 132 -1.19 1.02 -10.11
CA LEU A 132 0.07 1.55 -10.65
C LEU A 132 0.66 2.66 -9.77
N ILE A 133 -0.19 3.45 -9.10
CA ILE A 133 0.25 4.56 -8.23
C ILE A 133 1.19 4.07 -7.14
N TYR A 134 1.00 2.86 -6.59
CA TYR A 134 1.91 2.32 -5.58
C TYR A 134 3.34 2.19 -6.10
N ASN A 135 3.53 1.79 -7.36
CA ASN A 135 4.85 1.70 -7.97
C ASN A 135 5.45 3.08 -8.21
N LEU A 136 4.64 4.02 -8.70
CA LEU A 136 5.10 5.39 -8.92
C LEU A 136 5.51 6.04 -7.59
N VAL A 137 4.68 5.92 -6.54
CA VAL A 137 4.97 6.45 -5.19
C VAL A 137 6.24 5.79 -4.64
N ALA A 138 6.37 4.46 -4.73
CA ALA A 138 7.57 3.76 -4.28
C ALA A 138 8.82 4.25 -5.02
N SER A 139 8.78 4.33 -6.35
CA SER A 139 9.89 4.86 -7.16
C SER A 139 10.28 6.27 -6.74
N THR A 140 9.31 7.18 -6.61
CA THR A 140 9.54 8.55 -6.16
C THR A 140 10.16 8.58 -4.76
N LEU A 141 9.73 7.70 -3.85
CA LEU A 141 10.29 7.62 -2.51
C LEU A 141 11.79 7.26 -2.53
N PHE A 142 12.18 6.23 -3.27
CA PHE A 142 13.60 5.84 -3.35
C PHE A 142 14.46 6.84 -4.14
N GLN A 143 13.88 7.60 -5.06
CA GLN A 143 14.60 8.63 -5.83
C GLN A 143 14.84 9.91 -5.01
N HIS A 144 13.87 10.32 -4.20
CA HIS A 144 13.93 11.59 -3.46
C HIS A 144 14.46 11.44 -2.03
N PHE A 145 14.31 10.26 -1.43
CA PHE A 145 14.74 10.02 -0.05
C PHE A 145 15.89 9.02 -0.05
N GLY A 146 17.00 9.37 0.62
CA GLY A 146 18.10 8.44 0.87
C GLY A 146 17.67 7.38 1.90
N ILE A 147 16.90 6.38 1.49
CA ILE A 147 16.39 5.33 2.36
C ILE A 147 17.49 4.29 2.56
N SER A 148 18.00 4.15 3.78
CA SER A 148 19.01 3.13 4.11
C SER A 148 18.40 1.84 4.64
N LYS A 149 17.27 1.96 5.33
CA LYS A 149 16.52 0.87 5.93
C LYS A 149 15.03 1.15 5.79
N LEU A 150 14.26 0.14 5.43
CA LEU A 150 12.82 0.19 5.27
C LEU A 150 12.16 -0.84 6.18
N LEU A 151 11.21 -0.39 6.99
CA LEU A 151 10.22 -1.24 7.63
C LEU A 151 8.87 -0.94 6.98
N CYS A 152 8.24 -1.93 6.36
CA CYS A 152 6.92 -1.73 5.79
C CYS A 152 5.94 -2.76 6.30
N PHE A 153 4.67 -2.39 6.34
CA PHE A 153 3.61 -3.27 6.83
C PHE A 153 2.65 -3.64 5.72
N ALA A 154 2.09 -4.83 5.82
CA ALA A 154 1.15 -5.36 4.85
C ALA A 154 0.05 -6.14 5.55
N THR A 155 -0.98 -6.48 4.79
CA THR A 155 -1.94 -7.53 5.10
C THR A 155 -1.72 -8.69 4.13
N SER A 156 -2.03 -9.91 4.55
CA SER A 156 -2.00 -11.10 3.69
C SER A 156 -2.93 -12.17 4.25
N GLU A 157 -3.48 -13.02 3.38
CA GLU A 157 -4.20 -14.23 3.80
C GLU A 157 -3.16 -15.26 4.27
N LEU A 158 -2.79 -15.18 5.55
CA LEU A 158 -1.79 -16.06 6.11
C LEU A 158 -2.41 -17.44 6.36
N SER A 159 -1.81 -18.45 5.73
CA SER A 159 -2.10 -19.86 6.04
C SER A 159 -1.44 -20.32 7.34
N GLY A 160 -2.11 -21.20 8.08
CA GLY A 160 -1.71 -21.60 9.43
C GLY A 160 -2.16 -20.57 10.47
N LEU A 161 -2.24 -20.96 11.74
CA LEU A 161 -2.72 -20.12 12.86
C LEU A 161 -1.77 -18.95 13.21
N HIS A 162 -0.98 -18.45 12.25
CA HIS A 162 -0.02 -17.38 12.42
C HIS A 162 -0.71 -16.03 12.26
N THR A 163 -0.47 -15.13 13.22
CA THR A 163 -0.97 -13.76 13.19
C THR A 163 -0.10 -12.84 12.34
N LEU A 164 1.19 -13.18 12.20
CA LEU A 164 2.19 -12.40 11.47
C LEU A 164 3.13 -13.31 10.66
N ASN A 165 3.49 -12.86 9.45
CA ASN A 165 4.64 -13.38 8.70
C ASN A 165 5.53 -12.21 8.26
N LYS A 166 6.83 -12.47 8.00
CA LYS A 166 7.77 -11.45 7.53
C LYS A 166 8.36 -11.81 6.17
N LEU A 167 8.74 -10.79 5.41
CA LEU A 167 9.54 -10.90 4.20
C LEU A 167 10.71 -9.93 4.35
N VAL A 168 11.94 -10.45 4.38
CA VAL A 168 13.16 -9.65 4.51
C VAL A 168 13.98 -9.72 3.22
N SER A 169 14.68 -8.64 2.88
CA SER A 169 15.61 -8.66 1.75
C SER A 169 16.82 -9.57 2.02
N GLN A 170 17.46 -10.05 0.95
CA GLN A 170 18.64 -10.93 1.07
C GLN A 170 19.82 -10.27 1.79
N ASN A 171 19.96 -8.95 1.64
CA ASN A 171 20.99 -8.14 2.30
C ASN A 171 20.58 -7.71 3.72
N TYR A 172 19.40 -8.10 4.21
CA TYR A 172 18.88 -7.65 5.49
C TYR A 172 19.72 -8.22 6.64
N LYS A 173 20.35 -7.32 7.42
CA LYS A 173 21.09 -7.69 8.61
C LYS A 173 20.18 -7.57 9.82
N LEU A 174 19.68 -8.71 10.29
CA LEU A 174 18.93 -8.81 11.53
C LEU A 174 19.76 -8.23 12.69
N PRO A 175 19.30 -7.15 13.33
CA PRO A 175 20.00 -6.57 14.46
C PRO A 175 20.12 -7.59 15.60
N GLU A 176 21.27 -7.64 16.27
CA GLU A 176 21.53 -8.62 17.33
C GLU A 176 20.53 -8.51 18.48
N LYS A 177 20.03 -7.29 18.76
CA LYS A 177 19.12 -6.97 19.86
C LYS A 177 17.62 -7.15 19.56
N GLN A 178 17.22 -7.27 18.29
CA GLN A 178 15.81 -7.36 17.91
C GLN A 178 15.37 -8.82 17.91
N LEU A 179 14.96 -9.28 19.10
CA LEU A 179 14.70 -10.69 19.36
C LEU A 179 13.35 -11.14 18.78
N LEU A 180 12.37 -10.24 18.68
CA LEU A 180 11.01 -10.64 18.30
C LEU A 180 10.82 -10.71 16.79
N LEU A 181 11.45 -9.84 16.00
CA LEU A 181 11.40 -9.98 14.53
C LEU A 181 11.98 -11.32 14.08
N LYS A 182 12.98 -11.87 14.77
CA LYS A 182 13.54 -13.21 14.48
C LYS A 182 12.50 -14.31 14.66
N GLN A 183 11.56 -14.14 15.58
CA GLN A 183 10.53 -15.12 15.91
C GLN A 183 9.33 -15.06 14.96
N VAL A 184 9.12 -13.95 14.26
CA VAL A 184 8.09 -13.86 13.21
C VAL A 184 8.45 -14.83 12.07
N PRO A 185 7.58 -15.78 11.69
CA PRO A 185 7.84 -16.72 10.60
C PRO A 185 8.12 -16.02 9.28
N ASP A 186 9.05 -16.56 8.49
CA ASP A 186 9.26 -16.09 7.12
C ASP A 186 8.04 -16.42 6.24
N MET A 187 7.74 -15.51 5.31
CA MET A 187 6.69 -15.69 4.33
C MET A 187 7.04 -16.84 3.39
N GLN A 188 6.12 -17.81 3.28
CA GLN A 188 6.26 -18.99 2.43
C GLN A 188 5.12 -19.04 1.42
N PRO A 189 5.35 -19.53 0.20
CA PRO A 189 4.28 -19.83 -0.74
C PRO A 189 3.19 -20.72 -0.11
N PRO A 190 1.90 -20.48 -0.38
CA PRO A 190 1.37 -19.53 -1.37
C PRO A 190 1.20 -18.09 -0.86
N ASN A 191 1.60 -17.77 0.38
CA ASN A 191 1.40 -16.43 0.94
C ASN A 191 2.32 -15.41 0.24
N PHE A 192 1.78 -14.22 -0.05
CA PHE A 192 2.54 -13.13 -0.68
C PHE A 192 2.05 -11.76 -0.19
N ILE A 193 2.81 -10.70 -0.49
CA ILE A 193 2.47 -9.29 -0.22
C ILE A 193 2.29 -8.55 -1.54
N THR A 194 1.23 -7.75 -1.65
CA THR A 194 0.93 -6.87 -2.80
C THR A 194 0.72 -5.42 -2.38
N GLY A 195 0.23 -4.58 -3.28
CA GLY A 195 -0.13 -3.19 -3.00
C GLY A 195 1.09 -2.32 -2.65
N ALA A 196 0.89 -1.39 -1.72
CA ALA A 196 1.94 -0.46 -1.28
C ALA A 196 3.21 -1.17 -0.80
N ALA A 197 3.06 -2.17 0.06
CA ALA A 197 4.20 -2.91 0.61
C ALA A 197 4.93 -3.73 -0.47
N GLY A 198 4.18 -4.38 -1.38
CA GLY A 198 4.78 -5.12 -2.49
C GLY A 198 5.61 -4.21 -3.40
N ALA A 199 5.07 -3.04 -3.75
CA ALA A 199 5.78 -2.04 -4.55
C ALA A 199 7.05 -1.55 -3.84
N LEU A 200 6.97 -1.24 -2.55
CA LEU A 200 8.10 -0.78 -1.75
C LEU A 200 9.20 -1.84 -1.60
N VAL A 201 8.84 -3.09 -1.32
CA VAL A 201 9.79 -4.21 -1.24
C VAL A 201 10.48 -4.44 -2.59
N SER A 202 9.72 -4.40 -3.69
CA SER A 202 10.29 -4.54 -5.03
C SER A 202 11.32 -3.45 -5.33
N HIS A 203 11.00 -2.19 -5.03
CA HIS A 203 11.93 -1.09 -5.23
C HIS A 203 13.12 -1.15 -4.25
N ALA A 204 12.91 -1.54 -3.00
CA ALA A 204 14.01 -1.74 -2.05
C ALA A 204 15.06 -2.72 -2.60
N ASN A 205 14.62 -3.80 -3.25
CA ASN A 205 15.54 -4.74 -3.90
C ASN A 205 16.30 -4.12 -5.08
N ILE A 206 15.65 -3.29 -5.91
CA ILE A 206 16.28 -2.57 -7.03
C ILE A 206 17.35 -1.59 -6.53
N TYR A 207 17.05 -0.86 -5.45
CA TYR A 207 17.95 0.13 -4.84
C TYR A 207 18.92 -0.47 -3.80
N ASN A 208 18.91 -1.80 -3.62
CA ASN A 208 19.75 -2.53 -2.65
C ASN A 208 19.63 -1.99 -1.21
N VAL A 209 18.40 -1.70 -0.77
CA VAL A 209 18.06 -1.20 0.56
C VAL A 209 17.69 -2.37 1.48
N GLU A 210 18.11 -2.31 2.75
CA GLU A 210 17.67 -3.29 3.75
C GLU A 210 16.17 -3.12 4.02
N VAL A 211 15.36 -4.13 3.70
CA VAL A 211 13.91 -4.10 3.97
C VAL A 211 13.47 -5.26 4.86
N ALA A 212 12.62 -4.94 5.84
CA ALA A 212 11.76 -5.88 6.53
C ALA A 212 10.31 -5.49 6.26
N ALA A 213 9.56 -6.40 5.64
CA ALA A 213 8.12 -6.29 5.49
C ALA A 213 7.44 -7.23 6.48
N ILE A 214 6.46 -6.76 7.24
CA ILE A 214 5.68 -7.60 8.16
C ILE A 214 4.23 -7.59 7.70
N ALA A 215 3.72 -8.76 7.36
CA ALA A 215 2.33 -8.97 7.00
C ALA A 215 1.52 -9.42 8.20
N VAL A 216 0.39 -8.77 8.44
CA VAL A 216 -0.62 -9.19 9.41
C VAL A 216 -1.64 -10.08 8.72
N SER A 217 -2.05 -11.15 9.40
CA SER A 217 -3.13 -12.00 8.93
C SER A 217 -4.42 -11.20 8.79
N ALA A 218 -5.01 -11.25 7.60
CA ALA A 218 -6.25 -10.58 7.28
C ALA A 218 -7.06 -11.44 6.30
N GLU A 219 -8.37 -11.17 6.24
CA GLU A 219 -9.30 -11.78 5.30
C GLU A 219 -10.07 -10.69 4.55
N GLY A 220 -10.56 -11.01 3.34
CA GLY A 220 -11.47 -10.15 2.59
C GLY A 220 -10.98 -9.84 1.18
N ALA A 221 -11.59 -8.85 0.55
CA ALA A 221 -11.25 -8.49 -0.83
C ALA A 221 -10.01 -7.58 -0.84
N PHE A 222 -8.81 -8.16 -0.81
CA PHE A 222 -7.53 -7.44 -0.90
C PHE A 222 -7.43 -6.54 -2.13
N GLN A 223 -7.98 -6.99 -3.26
CA GLN A 223 -8.04 -6.20 -4.49
C GLN A 223 -8.88 -4.92 -4.37
N LEU A 224 -9.78 -4.84 -3.39
CA LEU A 224 -10.63 -3.70 -3.10
C LEU A 224 -10.18 -2.92 -1.85
N ASP A 225 -9.09 -3.36 -1.21
CA ASP A 225 -8.57 -2.81 0.05
C ASP A 225 -9.64 -2.82 1.17
N MET A 226 -10.44 -3.89 1.20
CA MET A 226 -11.51 -4.11 2.18
C MET A 226 -11.14 -5.22 3.18
N GLU A 227 -9.85 -5.36 3.46
CA GLU A 227 -9.36 -6.37 4.38
C GLU A 227 -9.82 -6.12 5.81
N LYS A 228 -10.11 -7.20 6.52
CA LYS A 228 -10.35 -7.22 7.95
C LYS A 228 -9.29 -8.08 8.60
N PHE A 229 -8.70 -7.58 9.67
CA PHE A 229 -7.70 -8.28 10.45
C PHE A 229 -8.15 -8.36 11.91
N ASP A 230 -7.66 -9.38 12.61
CA ASP A 230 -7.89 -9.50 14.05
C ASP A 230 -7.05 -8.45 14.81
N ILE A 231 -7.65 -7.88 15.86
CA ILE A 231 -6.98 -6.98 16.79
C ILE A 231 -5.80 -7.69 17.46
N ALA A 232 -5.88 -9.00 17.68
CA ALA A 232 -4.75 -9.77 18.21
C ALA A 232 -3.51 -9.64 17.31
N GLY A 233 -3.68 -9.80 15.99
CA GLY A 233 -2.59 -9.62 15.02
C GLY A 233 -2.04 -8.19 14.98
N LEU A 234 -2.90 -7.18 15.17
CA LEU A 234 -2.45 -5.79 15.31
C LEU A 234 -1.62 -5.58 16.59
N VAL A 235 -1.99 -6.20 17.70
CA VAL A 235 -1.23 -6.13 18.96
C VAL A 235 0.10 -6.86 18.84
N ASP A 236 0.12 -8.04 18.23
CA ASP A 236 1.36 -8.77 17.97
C ASP A 236 2.30 -7.95 17.09
N LEU A 237 1.77 -7.31 16.03
CA LEU A 237 2.55 -6.40 15.20
C LEU A 237 3.13 -5.26 16.04
N ALA A 238 2.32 -4.67 16.93
CA ALA A 238 2.77 -3.59 17.79
C ALA A 238 3.91 -4.00 18.72
N VAL A 239 3.85 -5.21 19.27
CA VAL A 239 4.91 -5.78 20.12
C VAL A 239 6.21 -5.97 19.32
N VAL A 240 6.12 -6.45 18.08
CA VAL A 240 7.29 -6.57 17.21
C VAL A 240 7.87 -5.20 16.86
N VAL A 241 7.04 -4.20 16.57
CA VAL A 241 7.48 -2.83 16.28
C VAL A 241 8.13 -2.17 17.50
N ASP A 242 7.56 -2.39 18.69
CA ASP A 242 8.10 -1.88 19.96
C ASP A 242 9.52 -2.42 20.24
N ASP A 243 9.72 -3.73 20.08
CA ASP A 243 11.03 -4.37 20.19
C ASP A 243 11.99 -3.90 19.07
N TYR A 244 11.48 -3.78 17.84
CA TYR A 244 12.27 -3.36 16.71
C TYR A 244 12.85 -1.95 16.91
N LEU A 245 12.01 -1.02 17.37
CA LEU A 245 12.37 0.39 17.53
C LEU A 245 12.91 0.72 18.94
N ASP A 246 12.97 -0.25 19.84
CA ASP A 246 13.39 -0.10 21.26
C ASP A 246 12.57 0.98 21.99
N LEU A 247 11.24 0.80 21.98
CA LEU A 247 10.25 1.78 22.49
C LEU A 247 9.80 1.50 23.93
N LYS A 248 10.27 0.41 24.55
CA LYS A 248 10.08 0.06 25.97
C LYS A 248 8.61 -0.13 26.40
N GLY A 249 7.71 -0.45 25.50
CA GLY A 249 6.34 -0.87 25.78
C GLY A 249 5.27 0.23 25.71
N ASP A 250 5.65 1.51 25.68
CA ASP A 250 4.69 2.63 25.63
C ASP A 250 3.84 2.57 24.34
N TYR A 251 4.47 2.15 23.23
CA TYR A 251 3.82 2.02 21.93
C TYR A 251 2.67 1.00 21.94
N VAL A 252 2.90 -0.17 22.57
CA VAL A 252 1.89 -1.23 22.67
C VAL A 252 0.69 -0.78 23.49
N HIS A 253 0.91 -0.01 24.56
CA HIS A 253 -0.19 0.54 25.36
C HIS A 253 -1.02 1.53 24.53
N ILE A 254 -0.39 2.49 23.87
CA ILE A 254 -1.07 3.50 23.05
C ILE A 254 -1.92 2.81 21.98
N LEU A 255 -1.34 1.83 21.27
CA LEU A 255 -2.03 1.10 20.23
C LEU A 255 -3.26 0.33 20.76
N LYS A 256 -3.16 -0.29 21.94
CA LYS A 256 -4.31 -1.00 22.55
C LYS A 256 -5.47 -0.05 22.84
N GLU A 257 -5.20 1.16 23.33
CA GLU A 257 -6.24 2.16 23.56
C GLU A 257 -6.88 2.63 22.24
N LEU A 258 -6.07 2.88 21.20
CA LEU A 258 -6.59 3.24 19.88
C LEU A 258 -7.42 2.12 19.24
N ALA A 259 -6.98 0.86 19.38
CA ALA A 259 -7.71 -0.30 18.86
C ALA A 259 -9.06 -0.49 19.55
N LYS A 260 -9.16 -0.23 20.87
CA LYS A 260 -10.44 -0.24 21.61
C LYS A 260 -11.41 0.80 21.06
N VAL A 261 -10.93 2.02 20.80
CA VAL A 261 -11.76 3.09 20.22
C VAL A 261 -12.24 2.71 18.82
N LYS A 262 -11.36 2.15 17.97
CA LYS A 262 -11.72 1.69 16.62
C LYS A 262 -12.75 0.54 16.65
N LYS A 263 -12.63 -0.38 17.61
CA LYS A 263 -13.62 -1.46 17.82
C LYS A 263 -14.98 -0.89 18.25
N ALA A 264 -14.99 0.11 19.12
CA ALA A 264 -16.21 0.77 19.57
C ALA A 264 -16.89 1.57 18.45
N SER A 265 -16.12 2.23 17.58
CA SER A 265 -16.65 3.04 16.47
C SER A 265 -17.09 2.22 15.26
N SER A 266 -16.50 1.05 15.03
CA SER A 266 -16.86 0.20 13.89
C SER A 266 -18.20 -0.52 14.04
N GLY A 267 -18.88 -0.38 15.20
CA GLY A 267 -20.13 -1.07 15.50
C GLY A 267 -19.94 -2.58 15.48
N SER A 268 -19.79 -3.21 16.64
CA SER A 268 -19.76 -4.68 16.71
C SER A 268 -21.12 -5.24 16.29
N ASN A 269 -21.34 -5.40 15.00
CA ASN A 269 -22.41 -6.25 14.50
C ASN A 269 -22.05 -7.66 14.98
N ALA A 270 -22.80 -8.16 15.97
CA ALA A 270 -22.67 -9.49 16.56
C ALA A 270 -23.06 -10.61 15.57
N LEU A 271 -22.54 -10.53 14.34
CA LEU A 271 -22.75 -11.51 13.27
C LEU A 271 -22.01 -12.81 13.54
N TYR A 272 -20.96 -12.76 14.35
CA TYR A 272 -20.19 -13.92 14.79
C TYR A 272 -20.08 -13.85 16.32
N ILE A 273 -20.73 -14.79 17.00
CA ILE A 273 -20.71 -15.01 18.46
C ILE A 273 -19.79 -16.19 18.75
#